data_AF-A0A7S4IDP6-F1
#
_entry.id   AF-A0A7S4IDP6-F1
#
_cell.length_a   1.000
_cell.length_b   1.000
_cell.length_c   1.000
_cell.angle_alpha   90.00
_cell.angle_beta   90.00
_cell.angle_gamma   90.00
#
_symmetry.space_group_name_H-M   'P 1'
#
loop_
_entity.id
_entity.type
_entity.pdbx_description
1 polymer ?
#
loop_
_entity_poly.entity_id
_entity_poly.type
_entity_poly.pdbx_seq_one_letter_code
_entity_poly.pdbx_strand_id
1 'polypeptide(L)'
;SKELHVMVSALKIAGSEHVNNANQSCRECCGGQGYLARNCISISRADSDIFQTLEADNMVLAQNVAAYAVSQFAETYGTGIGQVYYAGKWLKSFLEENIFTRRSVDESHLLDMKFHQNALLYREFHLARSLAARVRYRVEK
;
A
#
# COMPACT_ATOMS: atom_id res chain seq x y z
N SER A 1 19.86 6.72 0.70
CA SER A 1 19.14 7.95 1.11
C SER A 1 17.74 8.04 0.48
N LYS A 2 17.61 8.04 -0.86
CA LYS A 2 16.31 8.15 -1.56
C LYS A 2 15.30 7.04 -1.24
N GLU A 3 15.71 5.78 -1.24
CA GLU A 3 14.84 4.64 -0.90
C GLU A 3 14.29 4.73 0.53
N LEU A 4 15.16 5.00 1.51
CA LEU A 4 14.76 5.20 2.91
C LEU A 4 13.71 6.32 3.03
N HIS A 5 13.95 7.47 2.39
CA HIS A 5 12.99 8.58 2.40
C HIS A 5 11.63 8.17 1.81
N VAL A 6 11.61 7.41 0.72
CA VAL A 6 10.37 6.90 0.11
C VAL A 6 9.64 5.93 1.04
N MET A 7 10.36 5.02 1.71
CA MET A 7 9.75 4.10 2.67
C MET A 7 9.15 4.84 3.86
N VAL A 8 9.86 5.82 4.41
CA VAL A 8 9.36 6.67 5.51
C VAL A 8 8.13 7.45 5.06
N SER A 9 8.16 8.01 3.85
CA SER A 9 7.01 8.71 3.26
C SER A 9 5.79 7.81 3.15
N ALA A 10 5.96 6.58 2.63
CA ALA A 10 4.87 5.61 2.52
C ALA A 10 4.29 5.24 3.89
N LEU A 11 5.16 5.03 4.90
CA LEU A 11 4.73 4.72 6.26
C LEU A 11 3.96 5.88 6.89
N LYS A 12 4.42 7.12 6.69
CA LYS A 12 3.75 8.33 7.17
C LYS A 12 2.36 8.48 6.57
N ILE A 13 2.21 8.30 5.25
CA ILE A 13 0.90 8.35 4.58
C ILE A 13 -0.03 7.30 5.20
N ALA A 14 0.40 6.04 5.22
CA ALA A 14 -0.43 4.93 5.72
C ALA A 14 -0.81 5.13 7.20
N GLY A 15 0.14 5.51 8.04
CA GLY A 15 -0.09 5.73 9.47
C GLY A 15 -1.04 6.90 9.74
N SER A 16 -0.80 8.04 9.10
CA SER A 16 -1.63 9.24 9.30
C SER A 16 -3.07 9.05 8.80
N GLU A 17 -3.27 8.45 7.63
CA GLU A 17 -4.61 8.12 7.13
C GLU A 17 -5.30 7.10 8.04
N HIS A 18 -4.58 6.07 8.49
CA HIS A 18 -5.14 5.04 9.36
C HIS A 18 -5.61 5.63 10.70
N VAL A 19 -4.79 6.45 11.37
CA VAL A 19 -5.16 7.06 12.66
C VAL A 19 -6.41 7.92 12.53
N ASN A 20 -6.50 8.73 11.47
CA ASN A 20 -7.67 9.58 11.25
C ASN A 20 -8.93 8.74 10.99
N ASN A 21 -8.83 7.73 10.14
CA ASN A 21 -9.95 6.83 9.84
C ASN A 21 -10.38 6.03 11.08
N ALA A 22 -9.43 5.50 11.85
CA ALA A 22 -9.69 4.76 13.07
C ALA A 22 -10.40 5.64 14.10
N ASN A 23 -9.90 6.84 14.36
CA ASN A 23 -10.53 7.79 15.28
C ASN A 23 -11.96 8.14 14.85
N GLN A 24 -12.20 8.33 13.54
CA GLN A 24 -13.54 8.62 13.04
C GLN A 24 -14.49 7.44 13.20
N SER A 25 -14.05 6.22 12.84
CA SER A 25 -14.82 5.00 13.05
C SER A 25 -15.14 4.80 14.54
N CYS A 26 -14.17 4.95 15.44
CA CYS A 26 -14.39 4.87 16.88
C CYS A 26 -15.44 5.89 17.36
N ARG A 27 -15.36 7.13 16.87
CA ARG A 27 -16.32 8.19 17.19
C ARG A 27 -17.74 7.81 16.79
N GLU A 28 -17.91 7.29 15.57
CA GLU A 28 -19.20 6.88 15.01
C GLU A 28 -19.76 5.63 15.72
N CYS A 29 -18.91 4.65 16.05
CA CYS A 29 -19.30 3.47 16.81
C CYS A 29 -19.80 3.79 18.22
N CYS A 30 -19.34 4.90 18.82
CA CYS A 30 -19.85 5.39 20.11
C CYS A 30 -21.16 6.19 19.99
N GLY A 31 -21.70 6.40 18.79
CA GLY A 31 -22.90 7.20 18.56
C GLY A 31 -22.79 8.62 19.13
N GLY A 32 -23.87 9.14 19.71
CA GLY A 32 -23.89 10.49 20.29
C GLY A 32 -22.90 10.70 21.44
N GLN A 33 -22.50 9.62 22.13
CA GLN A 33 -21.46 9.71 23.16
C GLN A 33 -20.10 10.04 22.56
N GLY A 34 -19.79 9.55 21.36
CA GLY A 34 -18.54 9.85 20.67
C GLY A 34 -18.31 11.35 20.40
N TYR A 35 -19.38 12.16 20.37
CA TYR A 35 -19.30 13.61 20.23
C TYR A 35 -18.85 14.34 21.51
N LEU A 36 -19.08 13.74 22.69
CA LEU A 36 -18.78 14.41 23.95
C LEU A 36 -17.26 14.51 24.17
N ALA A 37 -16.79 15.73 24.46
CA ALA A 37 -15.38 16.01 24.72
C ALA A 37 -14.77 15.12 25.82
N ARG A 38 -15.58 14.66 26.80
CA ARG A 38 -15.14 13.75 27.87
C ARG A 38 -14.58 12.41 27.38
N ASN A 39 -14.97 11.98 26.17
CA ASN A 39 -14.50 10.74 25.58
C ASN A 39 -13.21 10.95 24.77
N CYS A 40 -12.75 12.20 24.63
CA CYS A 40 -11.48 12.61 24.01
C CYS A 40 -11.24 12.16 22.55
N ILE A 41 -12.15 11.44 21.90
CA ILE A 41 -11.96 10.91 20.54
C ILE A 41 -11.78 12.05 19.53
N SER A 42 -12.62 13.09 19.62
CA SER A 42 -12.51 14.27 18.74
C SER A 42 -11.22 15.08 18.98
N ILE A 43 -10.74 15.13 20.22
CA ILE A 43 -9.48 15.81 20.57
C ILE A 43 -8.30 15.01 20.02
N SER A 44 -8.27 13.69 20.25
CA SER A 44 -7.27 12.77 19.71
C SER A 44 -7.17 12.84 18.18
N ARG A 45 -8.33 12.92 17.50
CA ARG A 45 -8.35 13.14 16.05
C ARG A 45 -7.75 14.49 15.67
N ALA A 46 -8.14 15.57 16.33
CA ALA A 46 -7.62 16.90 16.05
C ALA A 46 -6.09 16.98 16.25
N ASP A 47 -5.57 16.32 17.29
CA ASP A 47 -4.12 16.24 17.55
C ASP A 47 -3.39 15.45 16.46
N SER A 48 -4.06 14.48 15.83
CA SER A 48 -3.49 13.65 14.76
C SER A 48 -3.60 14.26 13.36
N ASP A 49 -4.52 15.20 13.14
CA ASP A 49 -4.80 15.78 11.83
C ASP A 49 -3.59 16.51 11.24
N ILE A 50 -2.70 17.05 12.09
CA ILE A 50 -1.44 17.68 11.65
C ILE A 50 -0.57 16.72 10.83
N PHE A 51 -0.63 15.41 11.10
CA PHE A 51 0.19 14.43 10.39
C PHE A 51 -0.23 14.25 8.92
N GLN A 52 -1.38 14.78 8.48
CA GLN A 52 -1.72 14.78 7.06
C GLN A 52 -0.81 15.72 6.25
N THR A 53 -0.32 16.80 6.87
CA THR A 53 0.39 17.89 6.18
C THR A 53 1.82 18.12 6.68
N LEU A 54 2.16 17.61 7.88
CA LEU A 54 3.50 17.70 8.44
C LEU A 54 4.52 17.11 7.45
N GLU A 55 5.64 17.82 7.24
CA GLU A 55 6.75 17.53 6.31
C GLU A 55 6.40 17.60 4.82
N ALA A 56 5.24 17.12 4.43
CA ALA A 56 4.60 17.32 3.14
C ALA A 56 3.16 16.78 3.18
N ASP A 57 2.33 17.32 2.28
CA ASP A 57 1.01 16.78 2.00
C ASP A 57 1.08 15.31 1.55
N ASN A 58 0.14 14.49 2.04
CA ASN A 58 0.11 13.05 1.76
C ASN A 58 0.00 12.73 0.26
N MET A 59 -0.72 13.53 -0.54
CA MET A 59 -0.82 13.29 -1.99
C MET A 59 0.49 13.58 -2.70
N VAL A 60 1.25 14.59 -2.26
CA VAL A 60 2.59 14.88 -2.78
C VAL A 60 3.55 13.74 -2.45
N LEU A 61 3.53 13.24 -1.21
CA LEU A 61 4.33 12.08 -0.82
C LEU A 61 3.92 10.82 -1.60
N ALA A 62 2.62 10.60 -1.80
CA ALA A 62 2.12 9.47 -2.59
C ALA A 62 2.60 9.52 -4.04
N GLN A 63 2.68 10.71 -4.64
CA GLN A 63 3.25 10.90 -5.97
C GLN A 63 4.75 10.55 -6.01
N ASN A 64 5.52 10.95 -5.00
CA ASN A 64 6.94 10.59 -4.89
C ASN A 64 7.14 9.08 -4.73
N VAL A 65 6.32 8.43 -3.90
CA VAL A 65 6.33 6.97 -3.71
C VAL A 65 5.96 6.27 -5.01
N ALA A 66 4.90 6.71 -5.70
CA ALA A 66 4.47 6.14 -6.97
C ALA A 66 5.54 6.30 -8.07
N ALA A 67 6.18 7.47 -8.15
CA ALA A 67 7.27 7.71 -9.10
C ALA A 67 8.47 6.79 -8.84
N TYR A 68 8.83 6.59 -7.57
CA TYR A 68 9.87 5.65 -7.18
C TYR A 68 9.49 4.21 -7.56
N ALA A 69 8.27 3.77 -7.26
CA ALA A 69 7.79 2.42 -7.58
C ALA A 69 7.80 2.13 -9.09
N VAL A 70 7.37 3.09 -9.93
CA VAL A 70 7.42 2.95 -11.39
C VAL A 70 8.87 2.93 -11.90
N SER A 71 9.76 3.71 -11.30
CA SER A 71 11.18 3.71 -11.66
C SER A 71 11.85 2.37 -11.34
N GLN A 72 11.62 1.85 -10.12
CA GLN A 72 12.11 0.53 -9.70
C GLN A 72 11.54 -0.59 -10.57
N PHE A 73 10.26 -0.49 -10.94
CA PHE A 73 9.66 -1.36 -11.94
C PHE A 73 10.45 -1.24 -13.26
N ALA A 74 10.56 -0.06 -13.85
CA ALA A 74 11.26 0.12 -15.13
C ALA A 74 12.72 -0.38 -15.14
N GLU A 75 13.50 -0.16 -14.08
CA GLU A 75 14.89 -0.67 -13.95
C GLU A 75 14.92 -2.20 -13.95
N THR A 76 13.99 -2.81 -13.22
CA THR A 76 13.88 -4.26 -13.08
C THR A 76 13.32 -4.93 -14.34
N TYR A 77 12.35 -4.32 -15.02
CA TYR A 77 11.71 -4.87 -16.24
C TYR A 77 12.37 -4.41 -17.54
N GLY A 78 13.24 -3.40 -17.52
CA GLY A 78 13.99 -2.92 -18.69
C GLY A 78 15.23 -3.76 -19.02
N THR A 79 15.70 -4.57 -18.06
CA THR A 79 16.89 -5.44 -18.22
C THR A 79 16.47 -6.91 -18.40
N GLY A 80 17.05 -7.60 -19.40
CA GLY A 80 16.65 -8.97 -19.77
C GLY A 80 16.76 -10.01 -18.64
N ILE A 81 17.68 -9.83 -17.70
CA ILE A 81 17.85 -10.69 -16.51
C ILE A 81 16.80 -10.37 -15.44
N GLY A 82 16.46 -9.09 -15.25
CA GLY A 82 15.43 -8.66 -14.29
C GLY A 82 14.02 -9.09 -14.71
N GLN A 83 13.74 -9.09 -16.02
CA GLN A 83 12.52 -9.68 -16.58
C GLN A 83 12.40 -11.16 -16.24
N VAL A 84 13.47 -11.95 -16.39
CA VAL A 84 13.45 -13.40 -16.09
C VAL A 84 13.36 -13.67 -14.59
N TYR A 85 14.08 -12.91 -13.76
CA TYR A 85 14.04 -13.06 -12.30
C TYR A 85 12.66 -12.75 -11.72
N TYR A 86 12.04 -11.64 -12.14
CA TYR A 86 10.69 -11.29 -11.69
C TYR A 86 9.60 -12.08 -12.40
N ALA A 87 9.76 -12.50 -13.66
CA ALA A 87 8.88 -13.48 -14.27
C ALA A 87 8.92 -14.80 -13.48
N GLY A 88 10.09 -15.22 -13.00
CA GLY A 88 10.23 -16.38 -12.11
C GLY A 88 9.58 -16.19 -10.74
N LYS A 89 9.77 -15.03 -10.10
CA LYS A 89 9.13 -14.70 -8.80
C LYS A 89 7.61 -14.55 -8.94
N TRP A 90 7.14 -13.89 -9.99
CA TRP A 90 5.73 -13.78 -10.35
C TRP A 90 5.14 -15.14 -10.70
N LEU A 91 5.81 -15.93 -11.55
CA LEU A 91 5.36 -17.27 -11.95
C LEU A 91 5.37 -18.19 -10.74
N LYS A 92 6.30 -18.03 -9.79
CA LYS A 92 6.31 -18.79 -8.54
C LYS A 92 5.15 -18.39 -7.63
N SER A 93 4.95 -17.10 -7.33
CA SER A 93 3.78 -16.63 -6.57
C SER A 93 2.46 -16.96 -7.28
N PHE A 94 2.45 -16.98 -8.61
CA PHE A 94 1.28 -17.33 -9.39
C PHE A 94 1.07 -18.86 -9.44
N LEU A 95 2.10 -19.69 -9.65
CA LEU A 95 1.98 -21.15 -9.77
C LEU A 95 1.89 -21.86 -8.43
N GLU A 96 2.67 -21.45 -7.42
CA GLU A 96 2.58 -22.02 -6.06
C GLU A 96 1.23 -21.69 -5.41
N GLU A 97 0.56 -20.59 -5.83
CA GLU A 97 -0.72 -20.18 -5.22
C GLU A 97 -1.98 -20.21 -6.13
N ASN A 98 -1.89 -20.19 -7.46
CA ASN A 98 -3.10 -20.11 -8.31
C ASN A 98 -3.72 -21.45 -8.70
N ILE A 99 -2.97 -22.55 -8.78
CA ILE A 99 -3.52 -23.79 -9.33
C ILE A 99 -4.32 -24.58 -8.27
N PHE A 100 -3.91 -24.50 -7.00
CA PHE A 100 -4.58 -25.22 -5.90
C PHE A 100 -5.19 -24.29 -4.83
N THR A 101 -4.63 -23.09 -4.64
CA THR A 101 -4.91 -22.24 -3.46
C THR A 101 -5.78 -21.02 -3.75
N ARG A 102 -5.96 -20.60 -5.02
CA ARG A 102 -6.88 -19.51 -5.43
C ARG A 102 -8.34 -19.69 -4.96
N ARG A 103 -8.74 -20.94 -4.71
CA ARG A 103 -10.08 -21.32 -4.21
C ARG A 103 -10.03 -22.00 -2.84
N SER A 104 -8.85 -22.10 -2.23
CA SER A 104 -8.74 -22.63 -0.89
C SER A 104 -9.36 -21.62 0.06
N VAL A 105 -10.51 -22.00 0.61
CA VAL A 105 -11.22 -21.27 1.67
C VAL A 105 -10.94 -21.91 3.03
N ASP A 106 -9.91 -22.75 3.10
CA ASP A 106 -9.51 -23.38 4.35
C ASP A 106 -8.96 -22.34 5.32
N GLU A 107 -9.41 -22.39 6.57
CA GLU A 107 -9.03 -21.43 7.61
C GLU A 107 -7.51 -21.43 7.84
N SER A 108 -6.87 -22.61 7.82
CA SER A 108 -5.43 -22.71 8.02
C SER A 108 -4.62 -22.06 6.90
N HIS A 109 -5.16 -22.04 5.67
CA HIS A 109 -4.57 -21.34 4.54
C HIS A 109 -4.80 -19.83 4.62
N LEU A 110 -6.03 -19.40 4.95
CA LEU A 110 -6.38 -17.98 5.01
C LEU A 110 -5.68 -17.23 6.13
N LEU A 111 -5.31 -17.92 7.22
CA LEU A 111 -4.55 -17.36 8.35
C LEU A 111 -3.03 -17.51 8.20
N ASP A 112 -2.55 -18.15 7.13
CA ASP A 112 -1.11 -18.33 6.92
C ASP A 112 -0.43 -16.99 6.58
N MET A 113 0.64 -16.68 7.31
CA MET A 113 1.41 -15.45 7.11
C MET A 113 2.08 -15.42 5.74
N LYS A 114 2.52 -16.57 5.21
CA LYS A 114 3.18 -16.62 3.89
C LYS A 114 2.18 -16.31 2.79
N PHE A 115 0.96 -16.84 2.88
CA PHE A 115 -0.15 -16.48 2.00
C PHE A 115 -0.37 -14.96 1.99
N HIS A 116 -0.51 -14.32 3.15
CA HIS A 116 -0.69 -12.86 3.21
C HIS A 116 0.48 -12.08 2.61
N GLN A 117 1.72 -12.49 2.87
CA GLN A 117 2.91 -11.86 2.30
C GLN A 117 2.91 -11.96 0.77
N ASN A 118 2.64 -13.15 0.23
CA ASN A 118 2.58 -13.38 -1.21
C ASN A 118 1.44 -12.60 -1.87
N ALA A 119 0.26 -12.54 -1.22
CA ALA A 119 -0.87 -11.76 -1.69
C ALA A 119 -0.54 -10.25 -1.78
N LEU A 120 0.17 -9.70 -0.79
CA LEU A 120 0.61 -8.30 -0.80
C LEU A 120 1.65 -8.03 -1.90
N LEU A 121 2.64 -8.92 -2.06
CA LEU A 121 3.64 -8.81 -3.13
C LEU A 121 3.01 -8.90 -4.52
N TYR A 122 2.03 -9.79 -4.70
CA TYR A 122 1.29 -9.89 -5.95
C TYR A 122 0.49 -8.62 -6.24
N ARG A 123 -0.18 -8.05 -5.22
CA ARG A 123 -0.92 -6.80 -5.34
C ARG A 123 0.00 -5.64 -5.74
N GLU A 124 1.15 -5.52 -5.09
CA GLU A 124 2.17 -4.51 -5.39
C GLU A 124 2.61 -4.60 -6.87
N PHE A 125 3.02 -5.80 -7.30
CA PHE A 125 3.41 -6.06 -8.69
C PHE A 125 2.30 -5.67 -9.68
N HIS A 126 1.07 -6.11 -9.42
CA HIS A 126 -0.06 -5.87 -10.31
C HIS A 126 -0.35 -4.37 -10.47
N LEU A 127 -0.32 -3.63 -9.36
CA LEU A 127 -0.55 -2.18 -9.36
C LEU A 127 0.60 -1.43 -10.05
N ALA A 128 1.85 -1.78 -9.76
CA ALA A 128 3.02 -1.16 -10.39
C ALA A 128 3.01 -1.38 -11.92
N ARG A 129 2.73 -2.61 -12.38
CA ARG A 129 2.59 -2.93 -13.81
C ARG A 129 1.47 -2.13 -14.48
N SER A 130 0.29 -2.07 -13.84
CA SER A 130 -0.85 -1.34 -14.37
C SER A 130 -0.55 0.16 -14.50
N LEU A 131 0.09 0.73 -13.48
CA LEU A 131 0.49 2.13 -13.48
C LEU A 131 1.55 2.41 -14.56
N ALA A 132 2.61 1.60 -14.64
CA ALA A 132 3.65 1.74 -15.65
C ALA A 132 3.09 1.70 -17.08
N ALA A 133 2.17 0.76 -17.36
CA ALA A 133 1.51 0.67 -18.67
C ALA A 133 0.70 1.94 -19.00
N ARG A 134 -0.05 2.49 -18.03
CA ARG A 134 -0.83 3.72 -18.21
C ARG A 134 0.07 4.94 -18.40
N VAL A 135 1.17 5.03 -17.66
CA VAL A 135 2.15 6.12 -17.81
C VAL A 135 2.76 6.07 -19.21
N ARG A 136 3.24 4.89 -19.65
CA ARG A 136 3.80 4.71 -20.99
C ARG A 136 2.81 5.11 -22.09
N TYR A 137 1.56 4.63 -22.00
CA TYR A 137 0.51 4.99 -22.96
C TYR A 137 0.27 6.50 -23.06
N ARG A 138 0.38 7.25 -21.97
CA ARG A 138 0.24 8.71 -22.00
C ARG A 138 1.46 9.45 -22.54
N VAL A 139 2.66 8.88 -22.39
CA VAL A 139 3.91 9.50 -22.87
C VAL A 139 4.09 9.29 -24.37
N GLU A 140 3.65 8.15 -24.91
CA GLU A 140 3.72 7.83 -26.34
C GLU A 140 2.60 8.48 -27.18
N LYS A 141 1.65 9.18 -26.53
CA LYS A 141 0.53 9.89 -27.17
C LYS A 141 0.85 11.37 -27.31
#